data_AF-A0A357PRR4-F1
#
_entry.id   AF-A0A357PRR4-F1
#
_cell.length_a   1.000
_cell.length_b   1.000
_cell.length_c   1.000
_cell.angle_alpha   90.00
_cell.angle_beta   90.00
_cell.angle_gamma   90.00
#
_symmetry.space_group_name_H-M   'P 1'
#
loop_
_entity.id
_entity.type
_entity.pdbx_description
1 polymer ?
#
loop_
_entity_poly.entity_id
_entity_poly.type
_entity_poly.pdbx_seq_one_letter_code
_entity_poly.pdbx_strand_id
1 'polypeptide(L)' 'MKHSSYIITGPTASGKSDFADRLARAVNGTIINCDSVQIYRGIENISASPFAGREITDEIDGVPY' A
#
# COMPACT_ATOMS: atom_id res chain seq x y z
N MET A 1 25.61 1.76 4.79
CA MET A 1 24.86 0.74 4.04
C MET A 1 23.90 1.46 3.09
N LYS A 2 23.61 0.91 1.91
CA LYS A 2 22.71 1.53 0.93
C LYS A 2 21.38 0.78 0.94
N HIS A 3 20.28 1.50 1.08
CA HIS A 3 18.93 0.97 0.99
C HIS A 3 18.35 1.30 -0.40
N SER A 4 17.61 0.35 -0.97
CA SER A 4 16.88 0.55 -2.22
C SER A 4 15.45 0.97 -1.89
N SER A 5 14.95 1.99 -2.59
CA SER A 5 13.57 2.45 -2.47
C SER A 5 12.96 2.57 -3.85
N TYR A 6 11.70 2.16 -3.97
CA TYR A 6 10.89 2.26 -5.18
C TYR A 6 9.77 3.25 -4.93
N ILE A 7 9.59 4.22 -5.84
CA ILE A 7 8.51 5.21 -5.75
C ILE A 7 7.48 4.87 -6.82
N ILE A 8 6.27 4.51 -6.40
CA ILE A 8 5.15 4.16 -7.28
C ILE A 8 4.14 5.31 -7.22
N THR A 9 4.10 6.10 -8.29
CA THR A 9 3.22 7.27 -8.41
C THR A 9 2.31 7.15 -9.63
N GLY A 10 1.22 7.92 -9.66
CA GLY A 10 0.19 7.86 -10.70
C GLY A 10 -1.19 8.24 -10.17
N PRO A 11 -2.17 8.49 -11.06
CA PRO A 11 -3.51 8.95 -10.68
C PRO A 11 -4.28 7.90 -9.86
N THR A 12 -5.32 8.34 -9.15
CA THR A 12 -6.24 7.42 -8.45
C THR A 12 -6.83 6.41 -9.43
N ALA A 13 -7.03 5.17 -8.97
CA ALA A 13 -7.50 4.03 -9.75
C ALA A 13 -6.58 3.55 -10.89
N SER A 14 -5.32 4.00 -10.98
CA SER A 14 -4.36 3.54 -12.00
C SER A 14 -3.70 2.17 -11.71
N GLY A 15 -4.14 1.43 -10.70
CA GLY A 15 -3.56 0.12 -10.35
C GLY A 15 -2.26 0.14 -9.54
N LYS A 16 -1.89 1.27 -8.92
CA LYS A 16 -0.64 1.38 -8.15
C LYS A 16 -0.49 0.35 -7.02
N SER A 17 -1.56 0.14 -6.25
CA SER A 17 -1.53 -0.79 -5.11
C SER A 17 -1.30 -2.23 -5.56
N ASP A 18 -1.92 -2.65 -6.68
CA ASP A 18 -1.69 -3.97 -7.28
C ASP A 18 -0.24 -4.15 -7.74
N PHE A 19 0.31 -3.13 -8.41
CA PHE A 19 1.72 -3.14 -8.80
C PHE A 19 2.66 -3.17 -7.59
N ALA A 20 2.34 -2.41 -6.53
CA ALA A 20 3.12 -2.35 -5.30
C ALA A 20 3.16 -3.70 -4.58
N ASP A 21 2.04 -4.41 -4.46
CA ASP A 21 1.96 -5.75 -3.87
C ASP A 21 2.86 -6.74 -4.65
N ARG A 22 2.71 -6.77 -5.97
CA ARG A 22 3.51 -7.66 -6.85
C ARG A 22 5.01 -7.37 -6.73
N LEU A 23 5.39 -6.10 -6.68
CA LEU A 23 6.80 -5.70 -6.52
C LEU A 23 7.32 -6.08 -5.13
N ALA A 24 6.56 -5.80 -4.07
CA ALA A 24 6.94 -6.12 -2.70
C ALA A 24 7.21 -7.62 -2.52
N ARG A 25 6.36 -8.48 -3.08
CA ARG A 25 6.60 -9.94 -3.10
C ARG A 25 7.87 -10.32 -3.85
N ALA A 26 8.14 -9.69 -5.00
CA ALA A 26 9.30 -10.00 -5.83
C ALA A 26 10.63 -9.61 -5.19
N VAL A 27 10.65 -8.55 -4.37
CA VAL A 27 11.87 -8.02 -3.73
C VAL A 27 11.95 -8.29 -2.23
N ASN A 28 10.98 -9.03 -1.67
CA ASN A 28 10.80 -9.22 -0.23
C ASN A 28 10.81 -7.87 0.54
N GLY A 29 10.02 -6.93 0.03
CA GLY A 29 9.96 -5.54 0.51
C GLY A 29 8.71 -5.24 1.34
N THR A 30 8.74 -4.08 1.99
CA THR A 30 7.62 -3.50 2.74
C THR A 30 7.01 -2.36 1.94
N ILE A 31 5.69 -2.28 1.91
CA ILE A 31 4.97 -1.16 1.31
C ILE A 31 4.88 -0.05 2.35
N ILE A 32 5.06 1.21 1.92
CA ILE A 32 4.84 2.38 2.77
C ILE A 32 3.74 3.20 2.10
N ASN A 33 2.66 3.44 2.83
CA ASN A 33 1.58 4.30 2.37
C ASN A 33 2.07 5.75 2.24
N CYS A 34 1.85 6.34 1.07
CA CYS A 34 2.19 7.74 0.77
C CYS A 34 0.96 8.57 0.32
N ASP A 35 -0.25 8.12 0.62
CA ASP A 35 -1.50 8.83 0.36
C ASP A 35 -1.94 9.58 1.63
N SER A 36 -2.07 10.91 1.53
CA SER A 36 -2.40 11.77 2.67
C SER A 36 -3.80 11.57 3.24
N VAL A 37 -4.69 10.86 2.53
CA VAL A 37 -6.07 10.61 2.97
C VAL A 37 -6.18 9.24 3.66
N GLN A 38 -5.38 8.25 3.25
CA GLN A 38 -5.47 6.89 3.80
C GLN A 38 -4.91 6.75 5.23
N ILE A 39 -4.32 7.81 5.79
CA ILE A 39 -3.87 7.85 7.19
C ILE A 39 -5.01 7.93 8.22
N TYR A 40 -6.21 8.33 7.79
CA TYR A 40 -7.36 8.49 8.68
C TYR A 40 -8.15 7.19 8.80
N ARG A 41 -8.42 6.76 10.04
CA ARG A 41 -9.23 5.57 10.34
C ARG A 41 -10.72 5.85 10.17
N GLY A 42 -11.48 4.82 9.77
CA GLY A 42 -12.93 4.85 9.62
C GLY A 42 -13.41 5.39 8.27
N ILE A 43 -12.49 5.70 7.35
CA ILE A 43 -12.79 6.20 6.01
C ILE A 43 -12.19 5.33 4.89
N GLU A 44 -11.78 4.10 5.21
CA GLU A 44 -11.02 3.20 4.33
C GLU A 44 -11.73 2.98 2.98
N ASN A 45 -13.06 2.82 3.01
CA ASN A 45 -13.88 2.62 1.81
C ASN A 45 -13.89 3.84 0.89
N ILE A 46 -13.91 5.06 1.44
CA ILE A 46 -13.98 6.30 0.64
C ILE A 46 -12.61 6.83 0.24
N SER A 47 -11.56 6.44 0.96
CA SER A 47 -10.15 6.77 0.64
C SER A 47 -9.50 5.78 -0.32
N ALA A 48 -10.25 4.78 -0.81
CA ALA A 48 -9.75 3.68 -1.61
C ALA A 48 -8.55 2.97 -0.95
N SER A 49 -8.58 2.86 0.38
CA SER A 49 -7.56 2.19 1.17
C SER A 49 -7.50 0.70 0.80
N PRO A 50 -6.30 0.09 0.76
CA PRO A 50 -6.19 -1.36 0.59
C PRO A 50 -6.84 -2.15 1.76
N PHE A 51 -7.16 -1.48 2.88
CA PHE A 51 -7.92 -2.04 4.00
C PHE A 51 -9.44 -1.85 3.90
N ALA A 52 -9.98 -1.33 2.78
CA ALA A 52 -11.41 -1.20 2.57
C ALA A 52 -12.14 -2.55 2.73
N GLY A 53 -13.07 -2.63 3.69
CA GLY A 53 -13.79 -3.86 4.03
C GLY A 53 -12.93 -4.95 4.69
N ARG A 54 -11.73 -4.61 5.19
CA ARG A 54 -10.80 -5.53 5.86
C ARG A 54 -10.46 -5.01 7.26
N GLU A 55 -9.95 -5.89 8.10
CA GLU A 55 -9.33 -5.47 9.37
C GLU A 55 -8.01 -4.73 9.06
N ILE A 56 -7.73 -3.66 9.81
CA ILE A 56 -6.47 -2.93 9.70
C ILE A 56 -5.41 -3.68 10.52
N THR A 57 -4.40 -4.20 9.83
CA THR A 57 -3.27 -4.91 10.42
C THR A 57 -1.95 -4.45 9.79
N ASP A 58 -0.81 -4.96 10.26
CA ASP A 58 0.52 -4.58 9.77
C ASP A 58 0.89 -5.30 8.45
N GLU A 59 0.00 -6.13 7.91
CA GLU A 59 0.18 -6.80 6.62
C GLU A 59 -1.13 -6.97 5.85
N ILE A 60 -1.00 -7.22 4.55
CA ILE A 60 -2.09 -7.65 3.69
C ILE A 60 -1.61 -8.86 2.91
N ASP A 61 -2.27 -10.01 3.09
CA ASP A 61 -1.97 -11.24 2.36
C ASP A 61 -0.46 -11.62 2.42
N GLY A 62 0.16 -11.42 3.59
CA GLY A 62 1.58 -11.68 3.86
C GLY A 62 2.57 -10.62 3.37
N VAL A 63 2.08 -9.47 2.87
CA VAL A 63 2.93 -8.32 2.50
C VAL A 63 2.85 -7.28 3.61
N PRO A 64 3.99 -6.91 4.24
CA PRO A 64 4.01 -5.85 5.25
C PRO A 64 3.64 -4.49 4.66
N TYR A 65 2.85 -3.73 5.42
CA TYR A 65 2.31 -2.41 5.06
C TYR A 65 2.63 -1.32 6.10
#